data_AF-A0A931S2K9-F1
#
_entry.id   AF-A0A931S2K9-F1
#
_cell.length_a   1.000
_cell.length_b   1.000
_cell.length_c   1.000
_cell.angle_alpha   90.00
_cell.angle_beta   90.00
_cell.angle_gamma   90.00
#
_symmetry.space_group_name_H-M   'P 1'
#
loop_
_entity.id
_entity.type
_entity.pdbx_description
1 polymer ?
#
loop_
_entity_poly.entity_id
_entity_poly.type
_entity_poly.pdbx_seq_one_letter_code
_entity_poly.pdbx_strand_id
1 'polypeptide(L)'
;MMQDLNRIIETVSKDKSIPKELIVEALESAMLTAARKRYGHEREIEARYNEEISEVELFQFRTVAEQITNELTEMSLEEARKLDPDAKIGDSIGEKLDNSFLGRIAAQTAKQVIIQKVRDAERDIIYNEYKDRVGEVITGIVRRIENKTIIVDLGRTEAILPPREQVKTESYRPGERIQAYFLSIDKSPHGPQLILSRRDRKLMTKLFELEVPEISEKIVEIKNAAREAGARSKIAVYSRDSDVDPVGACVGMKGSRVQSVVQELRGEKIDIVAWNQDPAKFVCNAISPAEVSKVIINEKDHSMEIIVPDDQLSLAIGKKGQNVRLAAELTGWSIDIYSETKLEEMAKKAKATLVEALGVDEGDATILYSQAFRSPEEIVETPFEDLKKIPGIQPQKLENIRTAAVRYVEQKRQTVEGGGEAISLKNIKGVGSKTLELLVAAGVTTLQQVVQLTPEQLSEKTGIPPAKANQLIENGRAILAGDLREAEGA
;
A
#
# COMPACT_ATOMS: atom_id res chain seq x y z
N MET A 1 19.01 -52.79 -15.19
CA MET A 1 19.20 -51.42 -14.68
C MET A 1 17.96 -50.96 -13.91
N MET A 2 17.55 -51.70 -12.88
CA MET A 2 16.41 -51.37 -12.00
C MET A 2 16.69 -51.64 -10.50
N GLN A 3 17.92 -52.03 -10.12
CA GLN A 3 18.39 -52.04 -8.73
C GLN A 3 18.66 -50.63 -8.16
N ASP A 4 18.45 -49.58 -8.95
CA ASP A 4 18.82 -48.21 -8.60
C ASP A 4 17.68 -47.42 -7.94
N LEU A 5 16.40 -47.80 -8.12
CA LEU A 5 15.28 -46.94 -7.70
C LEU A 5 15.14 -46.84 -6.17
N ASN A 6 15.14 -47.97 -5.46
CA ASN A 6 15.09 -47.95 -3.99
C ASN A 6 16.31 -47.21 -3.40
N ARG A 7 17.50 -47.45 -3.95
CA ARG A 7 18.72 -46.73 -3.56
C ARG A 7 18.60 -45.22 -3.78
N ILE A 8 18.02 -44.78 -4.90
CA ILE A 8 17.79 -43.35 -5.19
C ILE A 8 16.79 -42.77 -4.18
N ILE A 9 15.68 -43.47 -3.91
CA ILE A 9 14.67 -43.04 -2.93
C ILE A 9 15.31 -42.90 -1.54
N GLU A 10 16.08 -43.89 -1.09
CA GLU A 10 16.79 -43.85 0.20
C GLU A 10 17.82 -42.73 0.27
N THR A 11 18.60 -42.54 -0.80
CA THR A 11 19.63 -41.48 -0.85
C THR A 11 18.96 -40.11 -0.76
N VAL A 12 17.91 -39.86 -1.54
CA VAL A 12 17.18 -38.59 -1.52
C VAL A 12 16.46 -38.37 -0.19
N SER A 13 15.86 -39.41 0.37
CA SER A 13 15.19 -39.35 1.68
C SER A 13 16.17 -38.94 2.79
N LYS A 14 17.37 -39.54 2.82
CA LYS A 14 18.42 -39.21 3.79
C LYS A 14 19.04 -37.83 3.57
N ASP A 15 19.45 -37.52 2.34
CA ASP A 15 20.16 -36.28 2.03
C ASP A 15 19.28 -35.03 2.19
N LYS A 16 17.98 -35.15 1.90
CA LYS A 16 17.03 -34.02 1.89
C LYS A 16 16.01 -34.08 3.01
N SER A 17 16.09 -35.07 3.91
CA SER A 17 15.18 -35.26 5.04
C SER A 17 13.69 -35.32 4.63
N ILE A 18 13.41 -35.99 3.51
CA ILE A 18 12.07 -36.17 2.97
C ILE A 18 11.57 -37.57 3.34
N PRO A 19 10.39 -37.72 3.95
CA PRO A 19 9.80 -39.03 4.23
C PRO A 19 9.72 -39.91 2.98
N LYS A 20 10.14 -41.18 3.10
CA LYS A 20 10.18 -42.13 1.98
C LYS A 20 8.78 -42.32 1.38
N GLU A 21 7.77 -42.36 2.25
CA GLU A 21 6.36 -42.58 1.92
C GLU A 21 5.86 -41.54 0.93
N LEU A 22 6.19 -40.25 1.15
CA LEU A 22 5.78 -39.16 0.26
C LEU A 22 6.42 -39.24 -1.13
N ILE A 23 7.60 -39.83 -1.25
CA ILE A 23 8.27 -40.05 -2.55
C ILE A 23 7.60 -41.20 -3.29
N VAL A 24 7.27 -42.28 -2.56
CA VAL A 24 6.60 -43.47 -3.10
C VAL A 24 5.20 -43.13 -3.60
N GLU A 25 4.37 -42.47 -2.82
CA GLU A 25 3.01 -42.05 -3.21
C GLU A 25 3.02 -41.19 -4.49
N ALA A 26 4.00 -40.29 -4.59
CA ALA A 26 4.14 -39.42 -5.76
C ALA A 26 4.52 -40.21 -7.01
N LEU A 27 5.38 -41.20 -6.84
CA LEU A 27 5.83 -42.07 -7.91
C LEU A 27 4.66 -42.92 -8.42
N GLU A 28 3.90 -43.53 -7.52
CA GLU A 28 2.68 -44.27 -7.84
C GLU A 28 1.68 -43.41 -8.62
N SER A 29 1.38 -42.21 -8.12
CA SER A 29 0.48 -41.26 -8.78
C SER A 29 0.94 -40.87 -10.20
N ALA A 30 2.25 -40.68 -10.38
CA ALA A 30 2.81 -40.35 -11.69
C ALA A 30 2.79 -41.53 -12.67
N MET A 31 3.07 -42.75 -12.19
CA MET A 31 2.95 -43.96 -12.99
C MET A 31 1.50 -44.23 -13.37
N LEU A 32 0.57 -44.02 -12.44
CA LEU A 32 -0.86 -44.12 -12.69
C LEU A 32 -1.31 -43.15 -13.80
N THR A 33 -0.82 -41.92 -13.76
CA THR A 33 -1.11 -40.92 -14.81
C THR A 33 -0.56 -41.36 -16.17
N ALA A 34 0.65 -41.93 -16.22
CA ALA A 34 1.24 -42.47 -17.43
C ALA A 34 0.46 -43.70 -17.96
N ALA A 35 0.01 -44.57 -17.05
CA ALA A 35 -0.78 -45.75 -17.36
C ALA A 35 -2.14 -45.38 -17.97
N ARG A 36 -2.87 -44.44 -17.35
CA ARG A 36 -4.15 -43.92 -17.86
C ARG A 36 -4.04 -43.33 -19.26
N LYS A 37 -2.93 -42.64 -19.55
CA LYS A 37 -2.68 -42.08 -20.90
C LYS A 37 -2.52 -43.16 -21.98
N ARG A 38 -2.03 -44.36 -21.63
CA ARG A 38 -1.83 -45.48 -22.56
C ARG A 38 -3.06 -46.38 -22.65
N TYR A 39 -3.62 -46.77 -21.51
CA TYR A 39 -4.68 -47.77 -21.43
C TYR A 39 -6.09 -47.18 -21.47
N GLY A 40 -6.21 -45.86 -21.36
CA GLY A 40 -7.49 -45.14 -21.31
C GLY A 40 -7.86 -44.71 -19.90
N HIS A 41 -8.60 -43.61 -19.80
CA HIS A 41 -9.04 -43.04 -18.53
C HIS A 41 -10.26 -43.75 -17.94
N GLU A 42 -10.95 -44.59 -18.73
CA GLU A 42 -12.15 -45.32 -18.34
C GLU A 42 -11.84 -46.61 -17.57
N ARG A 43 -10.59 -47.07 -17.60
CA ARG A 43 -10.15 -48.23 -16.82
C ARG A 43 -9.83 -47.82 -15.39
N GLU A 44 -10.26 -48.64 -14.43
CA GLU A 44 -9.86 -48.50 -13.04
C GLU A 44 -8.45 -49.10 -12.86
N ILE A 45 -7.45 -48.23 -12.86
CA ILE A 45 -6.04 -48.61 -12.72
C ILE A 45 -5.53 -48.14 -11.37
N GLU A 46 -4.78 -48.98 -10.69
CA GLU A 46 -4.00 -48.66 -9.50
C GLU A 46 -2.51 -48.88 -9.78
N ALA A 47 -1.66 -48.02 -9.22
CA ALA A 47 -0.22 -48.16 -9.27
C ALA A 47 0.30 -48.37 -7.85
N ARG A 48 1.09 -49.41 -7.64
CA ARG A 48 1.62 -49.76 -6.32
C ARG A 48 3.12 -50.02 -6.39
N TYR A 49 3.88 -49.39 -5.52
CA TYR A 49 5.31 -49.62 -5.39
C TYR A 49 5.58 -50.89 -4.59
N ASN A 50 6.36 -51.78 -5.16
CA ASN A 50 6.80 -53.01 -4.54
C ASN A 50 8.27 -52.87 -4.14
N GLU A 51 8.52 -52.83 -2.83
CA GLU A 51 9.86 -52.59 -2.27
C GLU A 51 10.84 -53.75 -2.58
N GLU A 52 10.36 -54.99 -2.63
CA GLU A 52 11.18 -56.18 -2.81
C GLU A 52 11.81 -56.23 -4.21
N ILE A 53 11.01 -55.93 -5.23
CA ILE A 53 11.47 -55.87 -6.62
C ILE A 53 11.95 -54.47 -7.01
N SER A 54 11.71 -53.45 -6.17
CA SER A 54 12.06 -52.04 -6.41
C SER A 54 11.40 -51.45 -7.66
N GLU A 55 10.17 -51.86 -7.97
CA GLU A 55 9.41 -51.43 -9.16
C GLU A 55 7.99 -50.97 -8.80
N VAL A 56 7.39 -50.16 -9.67
CA VAL A 56 5.96 -49.84 -9.59
C VAL A 56 5.18 -50.81 -10.47
N GLU A 57 4.28 -51.55 -9.84
CA GLU A 57 3.36 -52.48 -10.48
C GLU A 57 2.05 -51.76 -10.81
N LEU A 58 1.44 -52.15 -11.92
CA LEU A 58 0.15 -51.62 -12.37
C LEU A 58 -0.90 -52.73 -12.29
N PHE A 59 -2.04 -52.44 -11.69
CA PHE A 59 -3.17 -53.34 -11.61
C PHE A 59 -4.41 -52.68 -12.22
N GLN A 60 -5.15 -53.40 -13.06
CA GLN A 60 -6.47 -52.99 -13.52
C GLN A 60 -7.51 -53.75 -12.71
N PHE A 61 -8.44 -53.04 -12.09
CA PHE A 61 -9.56 -53.65 -11.40
C PHE A 61 -10.77 -53.75 -12.33
N ARG A 62 -11.39 -54.94 -12.37
CA ARG A 62 -12.65 -55.19 -13.07
C ARG A 62 -13.64 -55.86 -12.13
N THR A 63 -14.88 -55.40 -12.15
CA THR A 63 -15.97 -55.97 -11.36
C THR A 63 -16.53 -57.21 -12.06
N VAL A 64 -16.72 -58.30 -11.33
CA VAL A 64 -17.31 -59.52 -11.88
C VAL A 64 -18.81 -59.32 -12.10
N ALA A 65 -19.27 -59.37 -13.35
CA ALA A 65 -20.67 -59.16 -13.71
C ALA A 65 -21.25 -60.39 -14.41
N GLU A 66 -22.56 -60.60 -14.25
CA GLU A 66 -23.28 -61.68 -14.95
C GLU A 66 -23.55 -61.33 -16.42
N GLN A 67 -23.78 -60.06 -16.73
CA GLN A 67 -23.87 -59.52 -18.08
C GLN A 67 -22.91 -58.35 -18.22
N ILE A 68 -22.00 -58.42 -19.18
CA ILE A 68 -21.00 -57.38 -19.41
C ILE A 68 -21.68 -56.23 -20.18
N THR A 69 -21.79 -55.09 -19.51
CA THR A 69 -22.25 -53.82 -20.08
C THR A 69 -21.07 -52.94 -20.51
N ASN A 70 -19.94 -53.04 -19.81
CA ASN A 70 -18.70 -52.34 -20.15
C ASN A 70 -17.47 -53.25 -19.99
N GLU A 71 -16.89 -53.68 -21.10
CA GLU A 71 -15.72 -54.56 -21.14
C GLU A 71 -14.46 -53.96 -20.48
N LEU A 72 -14.40 -52.63 -20.27
CA LEU A 72 -13.24 -51.98 -19.65
C LEU A 72 -13.26 -52.03 -18.11
N THR A 73 -14.45 -52.17 -17.52
CA THR A 73 -14.67 -52.11 -16.06
C THR A 73 -15.26 -53.39 -15.50
N GLU A 74 -15.83 -54.26 -16.33
CA GLU A 74 -16.50 -55.49 -15.91
C GLU A 74 -15.85 -56.70 -16.57
N MET A 75 -15.85 -57.85 -15.89
CA MET A 75 -15.36 -59.13 -16.43
C MET A 75 -16.32 -60.28 -16.12
N SER A 76 -16.25 -61.35 -16.90
CA SER A 76 -17.09 -62.52 -16.66
C SER A 76 -16.61 -63.34 -15.46
N LEU A 77 -17.51 -64.10 -14.82
CA LEU A 77 -17.16 -65.00 -13.73
C LEU A 77 -16.12 -66.06 -14.14
N GLU A 78 -16.14 -66.48 -15.41
CA GLU A 78 -15.15 -67.44 -15.93
C GLU A 78 -13.75 -66.85 -16.04
N GLU A 79 -13.64 -65.58 -16.45
CA GLU A 79 -12.36 -64.86 -16.50
C GLU A 79 -11.85 -64.55 -15.09
N ALA A 80 -12.73 -64.12 -14.20
CA ALA A 80 -12.41 -63.87 -12.80
C ALA A 80 -11.83 -65.11 -12.11
N ARG A 81 -12.46 -66.29 -12.32
CA ARG A 81 -12.01 -67.57 -11.77
C ARG A 81 -10.65 -68.08 -12.29
N LYS A 82 -10.16 -67.55 -13.42
CA LYS A 82 -8.79 -67.83 -13.89
C LYS A 82 -7.74 -67.07 -13.10
N LEU A 83 -8.09 -65.91 -12.57
CA LEU A 83 -7.19 -65.06 -11.77
C LEU A 83 -7.31 -65.39 -10.28
N ASP A 84 -8.55 -65.58 -9.80
CA ASP A 84 -8.85 -65.98 -8.42
C ASP A 84 -9.95 -67.06 -8.41
N PRO A 85 -9.62 -68.33 -8.09
CA PRO A 85 -10.58 -69.43 -8.07
C PRO A 85 -11.81 -69.21 -7.18
N ASP A 86 -11.72 -68.36 -6.16
CA ASP A 86 -12.80 -68.09 -5.20
C ASP A 86 -13.70 -66.91 -5.59
N ALA A 87 -13.47 -66.29 -6.76
CA ALA A 87 -14.20 -65.11 -7.24
C ALA A 87 -15.72 -65.37 -7.37
N LYS A 88 -16.50 -64.37 -6.95
CA LYS A 88 -17.97 -64.31 -7.03
C LYS A 88 -18.43 -63.10 -7.83
N ILE A 89 -19.68 -63.16 -8.30
CA ILE A 89 -20.33 -62.02 -8.96
C ILE A 89 -20.41 -60.86 -7.96
N GLY A 90 -19.96 -59.68 -8.40
CA GLY A 90 -19.84 -58.47 -7.60
C GLY A 90 -18.46 -58.21 -7.00
N ASP A 91 -17.52 -59.16 -7.07
CA ASP A 91 -16.15 -58.96 -6.59
C ASP A 91 -15.36 -58.08 -7.55
N SER A 92 -14.38 -57.33 -7.03
CA SER A 92 -13.43 -56.57 -7.85
C SER A 92 -12.10 -57.30 -7.91
N ILE A 93 -11.70 -57.74 -9.11
CA ILE A 93 -10.49 -58.53 -9.32
C ILE A 93 -9.44 -57.67 -10.00
N GLY A 94 -8.24 -57.64 -9.42
CA GLY A 94 -7.08 -56.93 -9.96
C GLY A 94 -6.28 -57.79 -10.93
N GLU A 95 -6.20 -57.39 -12.19
CA GLU A 95 -5.35 -57.99 -13.21
C GLU A 95 -4.06 -57.17 -13.36
N LYS A 96 -2.90 -57.84 -13.28
CA LYS A 96 -1.60 -57.17 -13.48
C LYS A 96 -1.43 -56.74 -14.94
N LEU A 97 -1.22 -55.44 -15.16
CA LEU A 97 -0.97 -54.88 -16.48
C LEU A 97 0.52 -54.98 -16.85
N ASP A 98 0.80 -55.12 -18.16
CA ASP A 98 2.15 -55.02 -18.69
C ASP A 98 2.74 -53.64 -18.41
N ASN A 99 3.81 -53.56 -17.61
CA ASN A 99 4.52 -52.31 -17.32
C ASN A 99 5.83 -52.17 -18.14
N SER A 100 6.10 -53.05 -19.11
CA SER A 100 7.35 -53.04 -19.90
C SER A 100 7.58 -51.74 -20.66
N PHE A 101 6.48 -51.13 -21.16
CA PHE A 101 6.55 -49.83 -21.84
C PHE A 101 6.95 -48.68 -20.93
N LEU A 102 6.77 -48.86 -19.62
CA LEU A 102 7.21 -47.90 -18.65
C LEU A 102 8.70 -47.98 -18.42
N GLY A 103 9.44 -49.05 -18.76
CA GLY A 103 10.86 -49.18 -18.36
C GLY A 103 11.74 -47.92 -18.53
N ARG A 104 11.70 -47.26 -19.70
CA ARG A 104 12.43 -45.98 -19.92
C ARG A 104 11.67 -44.74 -19.45
N ILE A 105 10.34 -44.75 -19.56
CA ILE A 105 9.46 -43.62 -19.20
C ILE A 105 9.39 -43.49 -17.67
N ALA A 106 9.21 -44.60 -16.95
CA ALA A 106 9.27 -44.76 -15.51
C ALA A 106 10.53 -44.15 -14.91
N ALA A 107 11.71 -44.43 -15.44
CA ALA A 107 12.94 -43.87 -14.89
C ALA A 107 12.99 -42.33 -15.03
N GLN A 108 12.55 -41.79 -16.17
CA GLN A 108 12.48 -40.33 -16.39
C GLN A 108 11.38 -39.67 -15.56
N THR A 109 10.20 -40.30 -15.48
CA THR A 109 9.08 -39.87 -14.67
C THR A 109 9.42 -39.92 -13.19
N ALA A 110 10.03 -41.01 -12.71
CA ALA A 110 10.53 -41.15 -11.34
C ALA A 110 11.52 -40.03 -11.01
N LYS A 111 12.51 -39.80 -11.88
CA LYS A 111 13.45 -38.69 -11.70
C LYS A 111 12.74 -37.34 -11.60
N GLN A 112 11.76 -37.07 -12.47
CA GLN A 112 11.02 -35.81 -12.48
C GLN A 112 10.17 -35.63 -11.21
N VAL A 113 9.49 -36.69 -10.77
CA VAL A 113 8.66 -36.72 -9.56
C VAL A 113 9.53 -36.52 -8.32
N ILE A 114 10.66 -37.20 -8.25
CA ILE A 114 11.64 -37.06 -7.16
C ILE A 114 12.15 -35.62 -7.11
N ILE A 115 12.57 -35.05 -8.25
CA ILE A 115 13.01 -33.64 -8.32
C ILE A 115 11.88 -32.70 -7.86
N GLN A 116 10.64 -32.97 -8.23
CA GLN A 116 9.49 -32.16 -7.83
C GLN A 116 9.23 -32.25 -6.32
N LYS A 117 9.22 -33.46 -5.75
CA LYS A 117 9.05 -33.65 -4.29
C LYS A 117 10.19 -33.04 -3.49
N VAL A 118 11.42 -33.12 -4.00
CA VAL A 118 12.56 -32.41 -3.41
C VAL A 118 12.33 -30.90 -3.39
N ARG A 119 11.86 -30.33 -4.50
CA ARG A 119 11.51 -28.91 -4.56
C ARG A 119 10.38 -28.55 -3.60
N ASP A 120 9.34 -29.38 -3.49
CA ASP A 120 8.21 -29.13 -2.59
C ASP A 120 8.64 -29.16 -1.11
N ALA A 121 9.47 -30.12 -0.73
CA ALA A 121 10.05 -30.14 0.61
C ALA A 121 10.96 -28.92 0.89
N GLU A 122 11.83 -28.55 -0.06
CA GLU A 122 12.66 -27.35 0.05
C GLU A 122 11.81 -26.08 0.20
N ARG A 123 10.68 -25.98 -0.51
CA ARG A 123 9.72 -24.87 -0.39
C ARG A 123 9.12 -24.78 1.01
N ASP A 124 8.70 -25.90 1.59
CA ASP A 124 8.09 -25.92 2.92
C ASP A 124 9.10 -25.58 4.02
N ILE A 125 10.34 -26.05 3.88
CA ILE A 125 11.44 -25.70 4.80
C ILE A 125 11.70 -24.19 4.75
N ILE A 126 11.86 -23.62 3.55
CA ILE A 126 12.09 -22.18 3.37
C ILE A 126 10.92 -21.37 3.94
N TYR A 127 9.67 -21.76 3.66
CA TYR A 127 8.51 -21.06 4.19
C TYR A 127 8.50 -21.05 5.72
N ASN A 128 8.73 -22.20 6.35
CA ASN A 128 8.76 -22.30 7.81
C ASN A 128 9.93 -21.56 8.45
N GLU A 129 11.08 -21.48 7.79
CA GLU A 129 12.24 -20.72 8.28
C GLU A 129 12.00 -19.21 8.25
N TYR A 130 11.26 -18.70 7.25
CA TYR A 130 11.11 -17.27 7.02
C TYR A 130 9.77 -16.67 7.49
N LYS A 131 8.72 -17.47 7.69
CA LYS A 131 7.39 -16.95 8.08
C LYS A 131 7.42 -16.06 9.33
N ASP A 132 8.25 -16.39 10.31
CA ASP A 132 8.32 -15.68 11.60
C ASP A 132 9.28 -14.48 11.57
N ARG A 133 10.04 -14.33 10.47
CA ARG A 133 11.01 -13.24 10.27
C ARG A 133 10.45 -12.06 9.49
N VAL A 134 9.18 -12.12 9.07
CA VAL A 134 8.51 -11.01 8.39
C VAL A 134 8.55 -9.78 9.28
N GLY A 135 9.06 -8.68 8.74
CA GLY A 135 9.26 -7.44 9.46
C GLY A 135 10.67 -7.20 10.00
N GLU A 136 11.62 -8.09 9.72
CA GLU A 136 13.05 -7.89 9.97
C GLU A 136 13.75 -7.18 8.81
N VAL A 137 14.96 -6.66 9.07
CA VAL A 137 15.88 -6.22 8.01
C VAL A 137 16.74 -7.41 7.60
N ILE A 138 16.63 -7.79 6.34
CA ILE A 138 17.41 -8.88 5.76
C ILE A 138 18.50 -8.30 4.88
N THR A 139 19.68 -8.89 4.99
CA THR A 139 20.82 -8.61 4.12
C THR A 139 20.96 -9.71 3.08
N GLY A 140 21.18 -9.33 1.82
CA GLY A 140 21.50 -10.25 0.74
C GLY A 140 22.41 -9.62 -0.30
N ILE A 141 22.67 -10.38 -1.37
CA ILE A 141 23.50 -9.96 -2.51
C ILE A 141 22.62 -9.89 -3.74
N VAL A 142 22.66 -8.78 -4.47
CA VAL A 142 21.93 -8.63 -5.73
C VAL A 142 22.50 -9.63 -6.73
N ARG A 143 21.68 -10.59 -7.17
CA ARG A 143 22.12 -11.64 -8.10
C ARG A 143 21.92 -11.23 -9.55
N ARG A 144 20.73 -10.74 -9.87
CA ARG A 144 20.34 -10.31 -11.22
C ARG A 144 19.13 -9.38 -11.17
N ILE A 145 18.84 -8.73 -12.29
CA ILE A 145 17.67 -7.85 -12.45
C ILE A 145 16.86 -8.35 -13.64
N GLU A 146 15.59 -8.70 -13.42
CA GLU A 146 14.68 -9.26 -14.41
C GLU A 146 13.42 -8.39 -14.49
N ASN A 147 13.06 -7.87 -15.67
CA ASN A 147 11.86 -7.04 -15.84
C ASN A 147 11.74 -5.91 -14.80
N LYS A 148 12.86 -5.25 -14.46
CA LYS A 148 13.01 -4.24 -13.40
C LYS A 148 12.83 -4.75 -11.96
N THR A 149 12.56 -6.04 -11.75
CA THR A 149 12.58 -6.67 -10.41
C THR A 149 14.01 -7.07 -10.07
N ILE A 150 14.46 -6.71 -8.87
CA ILE A 150 15.79 -7.08 -8.39
C ILE A 150 15.67 -8.42 -7.67
N ILE A 151 16.46 -9.40 -8.09
CA ILE A 151 16.56 -10.71 -7.44
C ILE A 151 17.74 -10.68 -6.48
N VAL A 152 17.47 -10.95 -5.21
CA VAL A 152 18.42 -10.89 -4.10
C VAL A 152 18.67 -12.30 -3.58
N ASP A 153 19.93 -12.70 -3.56
CA ASP A 153 20.38 -13.96 -2.97
C ASP A 153 20.55 -13.81 -1.45
N LEU A 154 19.87 -14.66 -0.69
CA LEU A 154 19.99 -14.77 0.77
C LEU A 154 20.88 -15.95 1.20
N GLY A 155 21.57 -16.59 0.27
CA GLY A 155 22.42 -17.76 0.48
C GLY A 155 21.65 -19.08 0.40
N ARG A 156 20.52 -19.19 1.12
CA ARG A 156 19.66 -20.40 1.10
C ARG A 156 18.52 -20.32 0.07
N THR A 157 18.02 -19.12 -0.19
CA THR A 157 16.89 -18.88 -1.10
C THR A 157 17.06 -17.53 -1.79
N GLU A 158 16.27 -17.31 -2.84
CA GLU A 158 16.17 -16.02 -3.52
C GLU A 158 14.96 -15.24 -2.97
N ALA A 159 15.16 -13.95 -2.75
CA ALA A 159 14.10 -12.98 -2.48
C ALA A 159 13.98 -12.01 -3.66
N ILE A 160 12.83 -11.37 -3.77
CA ILE A 160 12.56 -10.38 -4.81
C ILE A 160 12.34 -9.00 -4.19
N LEU A 161 12.85 -7.99 -4.86
CA LEU A 161 12.56 -6.59 -4.57
C LEU A 161 11.82 -6.02 -5.80
N PRO A 162 10.48 -6.00 -5.79
CA PRO A 162 9.67 -5.59 -6.93
C PRO A 162 9.75 -4.09 -7.18
N PRO A 163 9.50 -3.60 -8.41
CA PRO A 163 9.66 -2.18 -8.78
C PRO A 163 8.88 -1.19 -7.89
N ARG A 164 7.71 -1.60 -7.39
CA ARG A 164 6.86 -0.77 -6.51
C ARG A 164 7.49 -0.52 -5.12
N GLU A 165 8.33 -1.45 -4.67
CA GLU A 165 9.03 -1.45 -3.39
C GLU A 165 10.47 -0.97 -3.49
N GLN A 166 10.93 -0.62 -4.70
CA GLN A 166 12.23 0.00 -4.96
C GLN A 166 12.15 1.52 -4.78
N VAL A 167 13.30 2.10 -4.47
CA VAL A 167 13.49 3.55 -4.41
C VAL A 167 14.06 4.02 -5.74
N LYS A 168 13.40 4.97 -6.40
CA LYS A 168 13.74 5.39 -7.78
C LYS A 168 15.13 6.03 -7.92
N THR A 169 15.65 6.61 -6.84
CA THR A 169 16.97 7.25 -6.81
C THR A 169 18.09 6.26 -6.54
N GLU A 170 17.77 5.05 -6.10
CA GLU A 170 18.76 3.99 -5.84
C GLU A 170 19.02 3.20 -7.13
N SER A 171 20.28 2.81 -7.32
CA SER A 171 20.71 1.92 -8.39
C SER A 171 21.51 0.79 -7.80
N TYR A 172 21.25 -0.42 -8.27
CA TYR A 172 21.87 -1.65 -7.80
C TYR A 172 22.49 -2.40 -8.97
N ARG A 173 23.66 -2.99 -8.73
CA ARG A 173 24.35 -3.85 -9.70
C ARG A 173 24.45 -5.28 -9.18
N PRO A 174 24.47 -6.29 -10.07
CA PRO A 174 24.80 -7.66 -9.68
C PRO A 174 26.11 -7.72 -8.89
N GLY A 175 26.12 -8.47 -7.79
CA GLY A 175 27.22 -8.59 -6.84
C GLY A 175 27.20 -7.56 -5.70
N GLU A 176 26.37 -6.52 -5.76
CA GLU A 176 26.26 -5.56 -4.66
C GLU A 176 25.46 -6.12 -3.48
N ARG A 177 25.90 -5.78 -2.27
CA ARG A 177 25.15 -6.06 -1.04
C ARG A 177 23.97 -5.09 -0.91
N ILE A 178 22.83 -5.60 -0.47
CA ILE A 178 21.62 -4.83 -0.22
C ILE A 178 21.02 -5.24 1.13
N GLN A 179 20.67 -4.27 1.98
CA GLN A 179 19.79 -4.50 3.12
C GLN A 179 18.40 -3.98 2.80
N ALA A 180 17.37 -4.77 3.08
CA ALA A 180 15.99 -4.39 2.80
C ALA A 180 15.05 -4.92 3.88
N TYR A 181 13.89 -4.28 4.00
CA TYR A 181 12.85 -4.69 4.93
C TYR A 181 12.13 -5.92 4.36
N PHE A 182 12.01 -6.98 5.15
CA PHE A 182 11.27 -8.15 4.73
C PHE A 182 9.76 -7.89 4.87
N LEU A 183 9.12 -7.57 3.75
CA LEU A 183 7.76 -7.06 3.69
C LEU A 183 6.72 -8.16 3.89
N SER A 184 6.83 -9.24 3.11
CA SER A 184 5.88 -10.35 3.14
C SER A 184 6.46 -11.60 2.48
N ILE A 185 5.80 -12.73 2.73
CA ILE A 185 6.08 -14.00 2.06
C ILE A 185 4.81 -14.49 1.35
N ASP A 186 4.88 -14.60 0.03
CA ASP A 186 3.74 -15.00 -0.79
C ASP A 186 3.90 -16.45 -1.23
N LYS A 187 2.81 -17.24 -1.18
CA LYS A 187 2.81 -18.61 -1.72
C LYS A 187 2.56 -18.54 -3.22
N SER A 188 3.58 -18.82 -4.03
CA SER A 188 3.47 -18.93 -5.48
C SER A 188 3.48 -20.41 -5.92
N PRO A 189 2.89 -20.78 -7.08
CA PRO A 189 3.07 -22.10 -7.68
C PRO A 189 4.54 -22.51 -7.87
N HIS A 190 5.44 -21.52 -7.93
CA HIS A 190 6.88 -21.73 -8.05
C HIS A 190 7.62 -21.86 -6.71
N GLY A 191 6.94 -21.63 -5.57
CA GLY A 191 7.51 -21.71 -4.22
C GLY A 191 7.18 -20.48 -3.37
N PRO A 192 7.62 -20.43 -2.10
CA PRO A 192 7.49 -19.22 -1.30
C PRO A 192 8.34 -18.11 -1.92
N GLN A 193 7.71 -16.98 -2.21
CA GLN A 193 8.36 -15.81 -2.74
C GLN A 193 8.53 -14.80 -1.63
N LEU A 194 9.78 -14.56 -1.23
CA LEU A 194 10.13 -13.59 -0.21
C LEU A 194 10.15 -12.21 -0.85
N ILE A 195 9.32 -11.29 -0.37
CA ILE A 195 9.20 -9.93 -0.91
C ILE A 195 9.91 -8.97 0.02
N LEU A 196 10.90 -8.27 -0.52
CA LEU A 196 11.65 -7.23 0.17
C LEU A 196 11.13 -5.84 -0.21
N SER A 197 11.37 -4.86 0.66
CA SER A 197 11.12 -3.45 0.39
C SER A 197 12.28 -2.57 0.82
N ARG A 198 12.70 -1.68 -0.10
CA ARG A 198 13.59 -0.56 0.20
C ARG A 198 12.82 0.72 0.48
N ARG A 199 11.56 0.79 0.03
CA ARG A 199 10.69 1.96 0.11
C ARG A 199 9.97 2.09 1.45
N ASP A 200 9.63 0.98 2.11
CA ASP A 200 8.82 1.00 3.34
C ASP A 200 9.48 1.81 4.47
N ARG A 201 8.69 2.60 5.21
CA ARG A 201 9.18 3.41 6.36
C ARG A 201 9.81 2.57 7.46
N LYS A 202 9.33 1.33 7.65
CA LYS A 202 9.82 0.41 8.67
C LYS A 202 11.26 -0.03 8.44
N LEU A 203 11.77 0.04 7.20
CA LEU A 203 13.20 -0.16 6.94
C LEU A 203 14.04 0.82 7.77
N MET A 204 13.71 2.11 7.69
CA MET A 204 14.43 3.15 8.44
C MET A 204 14.31 2.90 9.95
N THR A 205 13.10 2.64 10.46
CA THR A 205 12.88 2.36 11.89
C THR A 205 13.73 1.18 12.37
N LYS A 206 13.78 0.09 11.60
CA LYS A 206 14.57 -1.10 11.94
C LYS A 206 16.07 -0.88 11.81
N LEU A 207 16.54 -0.06 10.85
CA LEU A 207 17.94 0.32 10.78
C LEU A 207 18.38 1.13 12.02
N PHE A 208 17.54 2.04 12.51
CA PHE A 208 17.81 2.73 13.77
C PHE A 208 17.80 1.79 14.98
N GLU A 209 16.88 0.82 15.03
CA GLU A 209 16.86 -0.19 16.10
C GLU A 209 18.14 -1.05 16.12
N LEU A 210 18.75 -1.30 14.97
CA LEU A 210 20.04 -2.01 14.85
C LEU A 210 21.24 -1.11 15.21
N GLU A 211 21.20 0.17 14.85
CA GLU A 211 22.32 1.12 15.03
C GLU A 211 22.38 1.75 16.44
N VAL A 212 21.22 1.89 17.11
CA VAL A 212 21.07 2.62 18.38
C VAL A 212 20.70 1.64 19.52
N PRO A 213 21.65 1.29 20.42
CA PRO A 213 21.40 0.38 21.53
C PRO A 213 20.24 0.79 22.43
N GLU A 214 20.09 2.10 22.68
CA GLU A 214 19.05 2.64 23.54
C GLU A 214 17.64 2.36 22.99
N ILE A 215 17.50 2.17 21.67
CA ILE A 215 16.23 1.78 21.03
C ILE A 215 15.96 0.29 21.22
N SER A 216 16.98 -0.57 21.03
CA SER A 216 16.82 -2.02 21.21
C SER A 216 16.56 -2.41 22.67
N GLU A 217 17.14 -1.65 23.62
CA GLU A 217 16.89 -1.76 25.06
C GLU A 217 15.57 -1.11 25.50
N LYS A 218 14.84 -0.46 24.58
CA LYS A 218 13.55 0.22 24.82
C LYS A 218 13.63 1.40 25.81
N ILE A 219 14.82 1.98 25.99
CA ILE A 219 15.03 3.24 26.73
C ILE A 219 14.50 4.40 25.87
N VAL A 220 14.89 4.41 24.60
CA VAL A 220 14.39 5.33 23.58
C VAL A 220 13.37 4.60 22.70
N GLU A 221 12.27 5.25 22.40
CA GLU A 221 11.18 4.71 21.59
C GLU A 221 10.97 5.61 20.36
N ILE A 222 10.93 4.99 19.17
CA ILE A 222 10.51 5.68 17.95
C ILE A 222 8.97 5.74 17.96
N LYS A 223 8.41 6.93 18.23
CA LYS A 223 6.97 7.16 18.33
C LYS A 223 6.28 7.17 16.96
N ASN A 224 6.92 7.79 15.97
CA ASN A 224 6.41 7.80 14.61
C ASN A 224 7.55 8.04 13.59
N ALA A 225 7.28 7.72 12.33
CA ALA A 225 8.18 7.97 11.21
C ALA A 225 7.41 8.37 9.96
N ALA A 226 7.87 9.42 9.28
CA ALA A 226 7.40 9.86 7.98
C ALA A 226 8.54 9.77 6.97
N ARG A 227 8.28 9.21 5.79
CA ARG A 227 9.33 8.86 4.83
C ARG A 227 8.94 9.12 3.40
N GLU A 228 9.69 10.02 2.75
CA GLU A 228 9.75 10.11 1.29
C GLU A 228 11.03 9.41 0.81
N ALA A 229 10.90 8.11 0.54
CA ALA A 229 12.03 7.22 0.29
C ALA A 229 12.97 7.73 -0.81
N GLY A 230 14.28 7.71 -0.53
CA GLY A 230 15.34 8.18 -1.41
C GLY A 230 15.50 9.69 -1.49
N ALA A 231 14.76 10.45 -0.67
CA ALA A 231 14.86 11.91 -0.61
C ALA A 231 15.05 12.40 0.82
N ARG A 232 13.99 12.38 1.64
CA ARG A 232 14.03 12.87 3.02
C ARG A 232 13.02 12.14 3.89
N SER A 233 13.39 11.94 5.15
CA SER A 233 12.57 11.31 6.17
C SER A 233 12.66 12.04 7.49
N LYS A 234 11.63 11.90 8.32
CA LYS A 234 11.62 12.38 9.70
C LYS A 234 11.28 11.24 10.64
N ILE A 235 11.96 11.17 11.78
CA ILE A 235 11.65 10.25 12.88
C ILE A 235 11.40 11.04 14.16
N ALA A 236 10.34 10.65 14.88
CA ALA A 236 9.99 11.21 16.18
C ALA A 236 10.41 10.22 17.27
N VAL A 237 11.29 10.65 18.16
CA VAL A 237 11.87 9.81 19.21
C VAL A 237 11.54 10.36 20.60
N TYR A 238 11.30 9.45 21.54
CA TYR A 238 10.97 9.76 22.93
C TYR A 238 11.83 8.91 23.86
N SER A 239 12.38 9.48 24.93
CA SER A 239 13.06 8.71 25.96
C SER A 239 12.13 8.46 27.13
N ARG A 240 12.10 7.22 27.62
CA ARG A 240 11.42 6.86 28.88
C ARG A 240 12.24 7.24 30.11
N ASP A 241 13.54 7.44 29.91
CA ASP A 241 14.48 7.89 30.92
C ASP A 241 14.75 9.39 30.74
N SER A 242 14.56 10.17 31.80
CA SER A 242 14.80 11.62 31.79
C SER A 242 16.28 11.99 31.65
N ASP A 243 17.17 11.07 32.00
CA ASP A 243 18.62 11.29 31.95
C ASP A 243 19.20 11.01 30.55
N VAL A 244 18.39 10.49 29.63
CA VAL A 244 18.79 10.14 28.27
C VAL A 244 18.13 11.07 27.26
N ASP A 245 18.94 11.84 26.52
CA ASP A 245 18.46 12.60 25.37
C ASP A 245 18.18 11.66 24.18
N PRO A 246 16.91 11.51 23.76
CA PRO A 246 16.56 10.58 22.68
C PRO A 246 17.12 11.03 21.32
N VAL A 247 17.27 12.34 21.09
CA VAL A 247 17.82 12.85 19.82
C VAL A 247 19.33 12.59 19.78
N GLY A 248 20.05 12.97 20.83
CA GLY A 248 21.48 12.71 20.98
C GLY A 248 21.84 11.23 20.86
N ALA A 249 21.05 10.34 21.48
CA ALA A 249 21.24 8.89 21.38
C ALA A 249 21.15 8.41 19.92
N CYS A 250 20.19 8.89 19.14
CA CYS A 250 20.02 8.48 17.74
C CYS A 250 21.03 9.13 16.79
N VAL A 251 21.49 10.35 17.09
CA VAL A 251 22.50 11.06 16.29
C VAL A 251 23.89 10.46 16.52
N GLY A 252 24.24 10.14 17.76
CA GLY A 252 25.56 9.66 18.15
C GLY A 252 26.66 10.73 18.06
N MET A 253 27.89 10.36 18.38
CA MET A 253 29.02 11.30 18.37
C MET A 253 29.22 11.92 16.98
N LYS A 254 29.07 13.25 16.88
CA LYS A 254 29.15 14.01 15.61
C LYS A 254 28.24 13.46 14.50
N GLY A 255 27.11 12.85 14.86
CA GLY A 255 26.18 12.28 13.88
C GLY A 255 26.56 10.90 13.35
N SER A 256 27.53 10.20 13.95
CA SER A 256 28.03 8.94 13.41
C SER A 256 26.93 7.90 13.15
N ARG A 257 25.99 7.73 14.09
CA ARG A 257 24.93 6.72 14.02
C ARG A 257 23.92 7.06 12.91
N VAL A 258 23.41 8.29 12.90
CA VAL A 258 22.50 8.74 11.84
C VAL A 258 23.16 8.69 10.46
N GLN A 259 24.46 9.00 10.35
CA GLN A 259 25.18 8.90 9.08
C GLN A 259 25.33 7.46 8.59
N SER A 260 25.52 6.47 9.48
CA SER A 260 25.49 5.05 9.10
C SER A 260 24.16 4.68 8.43
N VAL A 261 23.03 5.10 9.04
CA VAL A 261 21.69 4.83 8.49
C VAL A 261 21.45 5.58 7.18
N VAL A 262 21.87 6.86 7.09
CA VAL A 262 21.80 7.65 5.84
C VAL A 262 22.60 6.98 4.72
N GLN A 263 23.78 6.44 5.02
CA GLN A 263 24.62 5.74 4.05
C GLN A 263 23.96 4.44 3.57
N GLU A 264 23.37 3.66 4.49
CA GLU A 264 22.62 2.46 4.13
C GLU A 264 21.36 2.79 3.30
N LEU A 265 20.73 3.94 3.53
CA LEU A 265 19.66 4.51 2.71
C LEU A 265 20.15 5.31 1.50
N ARG A 266 21.41 5.09 1.06
CA ARG A 266 22.02 5.66 -0.15
C ARG A 266 21.91 7.20 -0.24
N GLY A 267 22.00 7.89 0.89
CA GLY A 267 22.00 9.36 0.97
C GLY A 267 20.63 10.00 1.20
N GLU A 268 19.60 9.21 1.54
CA GLU A 268 18.33 9.75 2.05
C GLU A 268 18.58 10.62 3.29
N LYS A 269 18.12 11.88 3.29
CA LYS A 269 18.32 12.79 4.43
C LYS A 269 17.36 12.43 5.56
N ILE A 270 17.84 12.36 6.79
CA ILE A 270 17.01 11.99 7.95
C ILE A 270 17.06 13.11 8.98
N ASP A 271 15.88 13.61 9.36
CA ASP A 271 15.74 14.50 10.52
C ASP A 271 15.23 13.69 11.71
N ILE A 272 15.85 13.91 12.86
CA ILE A 272 15.50 13.26 14.12
C ILE A 272 14.94 14.35 15.04
N VAL A 273 13.70 14.19 15.48
CA VAL A 273 13.00 15.20 16.28
C VAL A 273 12.50 14.60 17.59
N ALA A 274 12.55 15.39 18.66
CA ALA A 274 12.01 14.98 19.95
C ALA A 274 10.47 14.97 19.87
N TRP A 275 9.87 13.83 20.18
CA TRP A 275 8.42 13.72 20.36
C TRP A 275 7.99 14.42 21.66
N ASN A 276 6.80 15.03 21.65
CA ASN A 276 6.22 15.66 22.83
C ASN A 276 4.74 15.29 22.95
N GLN A 277 4.24 15.22 24.19
CA GLN A 277 2.82 15.04 24.46
C GLN A 277 1.99 16.27 24.07
N ASP A 278 2.57 17.46 24.21
CA ASP A 278 1.98 18.71 23.75
C ASP A 278 2.07 18.78 22.21
N PRO A 279 0.93 18.73 21.49
CA PRO A 279 0.92 18.73 20.04
C PRO A 279 1.61 19.95 19.43
N ALA A 280 1.47 21.13 20.05
CA ALA A 280 2.06 22.36 19.53
C ALA A 280 3.60 22.28 19.55
N LYS A 281 4.15 21.82 20.69
CA LYS A 281 5.60 21.61 20.83
C LYS A 281 6.10 20.53 19.88
N PHE A 282 5.34 19.44 19.72
CA PHE A 282 5.74 18.37 18.81
C PHE A 282 5.76 18.83 17.35
N VAL A 283 4.77 19.63 16.93
CA VAL A 283 4.74 20.23 15.59
C VAL A 283 5.89 21.21 15.37
N CYS A 284 6.20 22.08 16.35
CA CYS A 284 7.39 22.94 16.28
C CYS A 284 8.67 22.12 16.08
N ASN A 285 8.83 21.04 16.84
CA ASN A 285 9.97 20.13 16.69
C ASN A 285 10.00 19.48 15.30
N ALA A 286 8.85 19.08 14.75
CA ALA A 286 8.75 18.44 13.44
C ALA A 286 9.10 19.36 12.26
N ILE A 287 8.86 20.67 12.39
CA ILE A 287 9.18 21.69 11.38
C ILE A 287 10.66 22.07 11.36
N SER A 288 11.42 21.73 12.42
CA SER A 288 12.87 21.88 12.49
C SER A 288 13.55 21.44 11.18
N PRO A 289 14.48 22.25 10.64
CA PRO A 289 15.26 23.31 11.32
C PRO A 289 14.65 24.73 11.33
N ALA A 290 13.47 24.96 10.75
CA ALA A 290 12.90 26.31 10.74
C ALA A 290 12.38 26.73 12.14
N GLU A 291 12.71 27.94 12.55
CA GLU A 291 12.22 28.52 13.81
C GLU A 291 10.78 29.00 13.69
N VAL A 292 9.97 28.69 14.69
CA VAL A 292 8.54 29.02 14.73
C VAL A 292 8.30 30.18 15.69
N SER A 293 7.69 31.25 15.20
CA SER A 293 7.30 32.42 16.00
C SER A 293 6.04 32.14 16.82
N LYS A 294 5.01 31.54 16.19
CA LYS A 294 3.71 31.30 16.82
C LYS A 294 3.02 30.09 16.22
N VAL A 295 2.26 29.38 17.05
CA VAL A 295 1.36 28.29 16.63
C VAL A 295 -0.07 28.65 17.01
N ILE A 296 -1.00 28.50 16.07
CA ILE A 296 -2.44 28.64 16.30
C ILE A 296 -3.04 27.27 16.07
N ILE A 297 -3.72 26.74 17.08
CA ILE A 297 -4.28 25.39 17.05
C ILE A 297 -5.78 25.49 16.83
N ASN A 298 -6.28 24.72 15.88
CA ASN A 298 -7.70 24.49 15.69
C ASN A 298 -8.02 23.02 15.98
N GLU A 299 -8.52 22.77 17.18
CA GLU A 299 -8.85 21.41 17.64
C GLU A 299 -10.02 20.80 16.90
N LYS A 300 -10.99 21.61 16.41
CA LYS A 300 -12.17 21.09 15.70
C LYS A 300 -11.79 20.47 14.36
N ASP A 301 -10.90 21.14 13.63
CA ASP A 301 -10.48 20.73 12.29
C ASP A 301 -9.21 19.87 12.29
N HIS A 302 -8.67 19.58 13.48
CA HIS A 302 -7.38 18.88 13.66
C HIS A 302 -6.25 19.52 12.82
N SER A 303 -6.20 20.85 12.81
CA SER A 303 -5.27 21.65 12.02
C SER A 303 -4.49 22.65 12.88
N MET A 304 -3.30 23.02 12.40
CA MET A 304 -2.45 24.01 13.02
C MET A 304 -1.93 24.99 11.97
N GLU A 305 -2.02 26.28 12.29
CA GLU A 305 -1.37 27.34 11.54
C GLU A 305 -0.06 27.70 12.25
N ILE A 306 1.04 27.58 11.52
CA ILE A 306 2.38 27.87 12.00
C ILE A 306 2.84 29.17 11.38
N ILE A 307 3.26 30.10 12.23
CA ILE A 307 3.79 31.38 11.81
C ILE A 307 5.28 31.37 12.02
N VAL A 308 6.00 31.66 10.94
CA VAL A 308 7.45 31.72 10.90
C VAL A 308 7.91 33.09 10.41
N PRO A 309 9.14 33.51 10.74
CA PRO A 309 9.75 34.68 10.13
C PRO A 309 9.78 34.56 8.59
N ASP A 310 9.69 35.69 7.88
CA ASP A 310 9.63 35.71 6.41
C ASP A 310 10.85 35.03 5.74
N ASP A 311 12.04 35.10 6.34
CA ASP A 311 13.25 34.43 5.88
C ASP A 311 13.23 32.91 6.10
N GLN A 312 12.48 32.43 7.09
CA GLN A 312 12.33 31.01 7.44
C GLN A 312 11.22 30.31 6.65
N LEU A 313 10.31 31.04 6.01
CA LEU A 313 9.16 30.48 5.28
C LEU A 313 9.56 29.40 4.26
N SER A 314 10.59 29.67 3.46
CA SER A 314 11.08 28.74 2.45
C SER A 314 11.64 27.45 3.08
N LEU A 315 12.33 27.57 4.22
CA LEU A 315 12.90 26.44 4.95
C LEU A 315 11.80 25.59 5.59
N ALA A 316 10.81 26.24 6.20
CA ALA A 316 9.68 25.61 6.87
C ALA A 316 8.81 24.80 5.90
N ILE A 317 8.51 25.34 4.71
CA ILE A 317 7.79 24.63 3.66
C ILE A 317 8.67 23.53 3.05
N GLY A 318 9.93 23.85 2.77
CA GLY A 318 10.89 22.97 2.11
C GLY A 318 10.63 22.81 0.61
N LYS A 319 11.56 22.15 -0.09
CA LYS A 319 11.50 21.95 -1.54
C LYS A 319 10.20 21.22 -1.93
N LYS A 320 9.34 21.87 -2.72
CA LYS A 320 8.01 21.34 -3.13
C LYS A 320 7.10 20.95 -1.95
N GLY A 321 7.23 21.62 -0.79
CA GLY A 321 6.44 21.32 0.39
C GLY A 321 6.85 20.04 1.12
N GLN A 322 8.05 19.51 0.85
CA GLN A 322 8.50 18.25 1.44
C GLN A 322 8.59 18.31 2.97
N ASN A 323 9.08 19.42 3.54
CA ASN A 323 9.28 19.52 4.99
C ASN A 323 7.95 19.53 5.73
N VAL A 324 7.02 20.39 5.29
CA VAL A 324 5.67 20.47 5.87
C VAL A 324 4.88 19.17 5.68
N ARG A 325 5.00 18.49 4.54
CA ARG A 325 4.32 17.19 4.30
C ARG A 325 4.83 16.10 5.23
N LEU A 326 6.14 15.99 5.40
CA LEU A 326 6.75 15.04 6.33
C LEU A 326 6.38 15.36 7.77
N ALA A 327 6.34 16.64 8.15
CA ALA A 327 5.91 17.05 9.48
C ALA A 327 4.44 16.70 9.73
N ALA A 328 3.54 16.98 8.79
CA ALA A 328 2.13 16.65 8.87
C ALA A 328 1.89 15.12 8.98
N GLU A 329 2.61 14.32 8.19
CA GLU A 329 2.55 12.86 8.27
C GLU A 329 3.11 12.33 9.61
N LEU A 330 4.16 12.95 10.13
CA LEU A 330 4.81 12.55 11.39
C LEU A 330 3.94 12.87 12.61
N THR A 331 3.27 14.02 12.61
CA THR A 331 2.47 14.50 13.74
C THR A 331 1.02 14.05 13.64
N GLY A 332 0.53 13.76 12.44
CA GLY A 332 -0.87 13.46 12.17
C GLY A 332 -1.76 14.72 12.08
N TRP A 333 -1.20 15.92 12.14
CA TRP A 333 -1.93 17.19 12.05
C TRP A 333 -1.90 17.77 10.64
N SER A 334 -2.98 18.44 10.23
CA SER A 334 -2.90 19.34 9.08
C SER A 334 -2.08 20.57 9.46
N ILE A 335 -1.08 20.91 8.67
CA ILE A 335 -0.16 22.01 8.98
C ILE A 335 -0.16 23.01 7.83
N ASP A 336 -0.55 24.24 8.14
CA ASP A 336 -0.45 25.38 7.25
C ASP A 336 0.64 26.33 7.76
N ILE A 337 1.49 26.85 6.88
CA ILE A 337 2.62 27.70 7.25
C ILE A 337 2.46 29.07 6.60
N TYR A 338 2.51 30.11 7.43
CA TYR A 338 2.41 31.50 7.02
C TYR A 338 3.62 32.30 7.51
N SER A 339 3.99 33.35 6.77
CA SER A 339 4.93 34.33 7.29
C SER A 339 4.22 35.36 8.17
N GLU A 340 4.99 36.03 9.02
CA GLU A 340 4.50 37.15 9.85
C GLU A 340 3.85 38.25 9.00
N THR A 341 4.52 38.65 7.91
CA THR A 341 3.95 39.62 6.96
C THR A 341 2.62 39.13 6.39
N LYS A 342 2.51 37.84 6.06
CA LYS A 342 1.26 37.29 5.51
C LYS A 342 0.12 37.30 6.52
N LEU A 343 0.42 37.02 7.78
CA LEU A 343 -0.56 37.09 8.86
C LEU A 343 -1.08 38.51 9.04
N GLU A 344 -0.21 39.52 8.99
CA GLU A 344 -0.61 40.93 9.07
C GLU A 344 -1.51 41.34 7.91
N GLU A 345 -1.18 40.93 6.68
CA GLU A 345 -2.03 41.17 5.51
C GLU A 345 -3.42 40.52 5.67
N MET A 346 -3.45 39.28 6.14
CA MET A 346 -4.70 38.54 6.39
C MET A 346 -5.52 39.22 7.48
N ALA A 347 -4.88 39.69 8.56
CA ALA A 347 -5.54 40.44 9.62
C ALA A 347 -6.13 41.76 9.12
N LYS A 348 -5.37 42.53 8.34
CA LYS A 348 -5.85 43.78 7.71
C LYS A 348 -7.04 43.51 6.80
N LYS A 349 -6.95 42.49 5.95
CA LYS A 349 -8.03 42.12 5.02
C LYS A 349 -9.28 41.64 5.77
N ALA A 350 -9.13 40.80 6.79
CA ALA A 350 -10.24 40.32 7.60
C ALA A 350 -10.95 41.49 8.29
N LYS A 351 -10.20 42.40 8.93
CA LYS A 351 -10.78 43.62 9.53
C LYS A 351 -11.51 44.49 8.50
N ALA A 352 -10.93 44.71 7.32
CA ALA A 352 -11.59 45.46 6.25
C ALA A 352 -12.90 44.79 5.80
N THR A 353 -12.90 43.46 5.64
CA THR A 353 -14.11 42.70 5.33
C THR A 353 -15.16 42.80 6.43
N LEU A 354 -14.77 42.77 7.71
CA LEU A 354 -15.71 42.96 8.82
C LEU A 354 -16.33 44.36 8.82
N VAL A 355 -15.53 45.41 8.59
CA VAL A 355 -16.01 46.79 8.44
C VAL A 355 -17.03 46.89 7.30
N GLU A 356 -16.70 46.37 6.12
CA GLU A 356 -17.56 46.42 4.94
C GLU A 356 -18.83 45.58 5.10
N ALA A 357 -18.70 44.33 5.53
CA ALA A 357 -19.80 43.38 5.61
C ALA A 357 -20.77 43.67 6.76
N LEU A 358 -20.26 44.14 7.91
CA LEU A 358 -21.04 44.33 9.13
C LEU A 358 -21.46 45.78 9.35
N GLY A 359 -20.91 46.73 8.57
CA GLY A 359 -21.17 48.15 8.73
C GLY A 359 -20.68 48.71 10.08
N VAL A 360 -19.60 48.14 10.61
CA VAL A 360 -18.99 48.52 11.89
C VAL A 360 -17.80 49.46 11.68
N ASP A 361 -17.37 50.16 12.73
CA ASP A 361 -16.15 50.96 12.68
C ASP A 361 -14.87 50.10 12.85
N GLU A 362 -13.69 50.67 12.58
CA GLU A 362 -12.41 49.96 12.71
C GLU A 362 -12.12 49.49 14.15
N GLY A 363 -12.67 50.20 15.15
CA GLY A 363 -12.53 49.86 16.56
C GLY A 363 -13.28 48.58 16.89
N ASP A 364 -14.56 48.50 16.51
CA ASP A 364 -15.37 47.30 16.63
C ASP A 364 -14.77 46.12 15.86
N ALA A 365 -14.32 46.34 14.61
CA ALA A 365 -13.69 45.30 13.80
C ALA A 365 -12.41 44.76 14.45
N THR A 366 -11.65 45.63 15.14
CA THR A 366 -10.48 45.20 15.92
C THR A 366 -10.88 44.41 17.17
N ILE A 367 -11.96 44.80 17.86
CA ILE A 367 -12.50 44.04 18.99
C ILE A 367 -12.97 42.65 18.53
N LEU A 368 -13.77 42.57 17.45
CA LEU A 368 -14.25 41.32 16.87
C LEU A 368 -13.08 40.41 16.47
N TYR A 369 -12.08 40.95 15.76
CA TYR A 369 -10.89 40.20 15.38
C TYR A 369 -10.10 39.68 16.60
N SER A 370 -10.02 40.48 17.67
CA SER A 370 -9.35 40.05 18.92
C SER A 370 -10.07 38.91 19.63
N GLN A 371 -11.38 38.77 19.43
CA GLN A 371 -12.21 37.67 19.93
C GLN A 371 -12.27 36.48 18.96
N ALA A 372 -11.29 36.38 18.06
CA ALA A 372 -11.13 35.32 17.07
C ALA A 372 -12.17 35.28 15.94
N PHE A 373 -12.98 36.33 15.75
CA PHE A 373 -13.87 36.44 14.58
C PHE A 373 -13.12 36.99 13.38
N ARG A 374 -12.89 36.16 12.36
CA ARG A 374 -12.16 36.51 11.14
C ARG A 374 -13.07 36.72 9.93
N SER A 375 -14.33 36.27 10.01
CA SER A 375 -15.30 36.33 8.92
C SER A 375 -16.73 36.57 9.42
N PRO A 376 -17.63 37.15 8.58
CA PRO A 376 -19.06 37.23 8.90
C PRO A 376 -19.72 35.87 9.15
N GLU A 377 -19.25 34.82 8.45
CA GLU A 377 -19.73 33.44 8.60
C GLU A 377 -19.56 32.91 10.04
N GLU A 378 -18.40 33.12 10.65
CA GLU A 378 -18.12 32.72 12.04
C GLU A 378 -19.05 33.41 13.06
N ILE A 379 -19.48 34.64 12.77
CA ILE A 379 -20.43 35.38 13.61
C ILE A 379 -21.83 34.77 13.51
N VAL A 380 -22.24 34.32 12.33
CA VAL A 380 -23.54 33.66 12.11
C VAL A 380 -23.59 32.31 12.82
N GLU A 381 -22.50 31.53 12.75
CA GLU A 381 -22.39 30.20 13.37
C GLU A 381 -22.31 30.25 14.90
N THR A 382 -21.92 31.40 15.48
CA THR A 382 -21.78 31.55 16.92
C THR A 382 -23.13 31.81 17.61
N PRO A 383 -23.46 31.09 18.69
CA PRO A 383 -24.65 31.36 19.49
C PRO A 383 -24.66 32.80 20.03
N PHE A 384 -25.83 33.44 20.03
CA PHE A 384 -25.94 34.86 20.43
C PHE A 384 -25.51 35.13 21.88
N GLU A 385 -25.70 34.15 22.78
CA GLU A 385 -25.26 34.26 24.16
C GLU A 385 -23.73 34.34 24.30
N ASP A 386 -22.99 33.76 23.36
CA ASP A 386 -21.52 33.89 23.34
C ASP A 386 -21.08 35.22 22.74
N LEU A 387 -21.82 35.75 21.76
CA LEU A 387 -21.58 37.09 21.22
C LEU A 387 -21.77 38.18 22.28
N LYS A 388 -22.75 38.04 23.19
CA LYS A 388 -22.96 39.00 24.31
C LYS A 388 -21.79 39.11 25.27
N LYS A 389 -20.90 38.11 25.32
CA LYS A 389 -19.72 38.11 26.19
C LYS A 389 -18.59 38.97 25.63
N ILE A 390 -18.70 39.47 24.39
CA ILE A 390 -17.68 40.30 23.75
C ILE A 390 -17.57 41.64 24.48
N PRO A 391 -16.42 41.94 25.12
CA PRO A 391 -16.26 43.19 25.85
C PRO A 391 -16.15 44.38 24.88
N GLY A 392 -16.77 45.51 25.25
CA GLY A 392 -16.64 46.77 24.51
C GLY A 392 -17.71 47.01 23.43
N ILE A 393 -18.60 46.05 23.14
CA ILE A 393 -19.70 46.21 22.19
C ILE A 393 -21.04 46.06 22.93
N GLN A 394 -21.95 47.02 22.76
CA GLN A 394 -23.27 46.96 23.41
C GLN A 394 -24.16 45.86 22.80
N PRO A 395 -25.03 45.20 23.59
CA PRO A 395 -25.92 44.13 23.10
C PRO A 395 -26.76 44.52 21.88
N GLN A 396 -27.29 45.75 21.85
CA GLN A 396 -28.08 46.26 20.72
C GLN A 396 -27.23 46.36 19.43
N LYS A 397 -25.96 46.73 19.57
CA LYS A 397 -25.00 46.81 18.45
C LYS A 397 -24.63 45.40 17.96
N LEU A 398 -24.51 44.42 18.87
CA LEU A 398 -24.30 43.01 18.51
C LEU A 398 -25.47 42.40 17.72
N GLU A 399 -26.73 42.76 18.03
CA GLU A 399 -27.88 42.36 17.21
C GLU A 399 -27.78 42.89 15.78
N ASN A 400 -27.40 44.16 15.63
CA ASN A 400 -27.20 44.78 14.32
C ASN A 400 -26.07 44.10 13.55
N ILE A 401 -24.95 43.83 14.22
CA ILE A 401 -23.79 43.11 13.64
C ILE A 401 -24.21 41.72 13.16
N ARG A 402 -24.94 40.96 13.98
CA ARG A 402 -25.40 39.62 13.61
C ARG A 402 -26.37 39.66 12.43
N THR A 403 -27.29 40.64 12.43
CA THR A 403 -28.24 40.82 11.33
C THR A 403 -27.51 41.17 10.02
N ALA A 404 -26.50 42.04 10.09
CA ALA A 404 -25.66 42.37 8.95
C ALA A 404 -24.84 41.16 8.46
N ALA A 405 -24.29 40.35 9.37
CA ALA A 405 -23.58 39.12 9.06
C ALA A 405 -24.48 38.11 8.33
N VAL A 406 -25.69 37.86 8.83
CA VAL A 406 -26.67 36.96 8.18
C VAL A 406 -26.99 37.47 6.78
N ARG A 407 -27.27 38.76 6.63
CA ARG A 407 -27.56 39.37 5.32
C ARG A 407 -26.39 39.23 4.35
N TYR A 408 -25.16 39.44 4.82
CA TYR A 408 -23.97 39.28 3.99
C TYR A 408 -23.79 37.82 3.54
N VAL A 409 -23.94 36.87 4.45
CA VAL A 409 -23.84 35.43 4.14
C VAL A 409 -24.94 35.00 3.17
N GLU A 410 -26.18 35.49 3.34
CA GLU A 410 -27.27 35.23 2.40
C GLU A 410 -27.02 35.85 1.02
N GLN A 411 -26.51 37.08 0.94
CA GLN A 411 -26.16 37.72 -0.33
C GLN A 411 -25.02 37.00 -1.04
N LYS A 412 -24.00 36.56 -0.28
CA LYS A 412 -22.88 35.75 -0.79
C LYS A 412 -23.37 34.38 -1.25
N ARG A 413 -24.28 33.77 -0.50
CA ARG A 413 -24.95 32.52 -0.88
C ARG A 413 -25.81 32.69 -2.12
N GLN A 414 -26.53 33.79 -2.28
CA GLN A 414 -27.32 34.11 -3.47
C GLN A 414 -26.48 34.51 -4.69
N THR A 415 -25.28 35.08 -4.50
CA THR A 415 -24.33 35.27 -5.62
C THR A 415 -23.66 33.96 -6.02
N VAL A 416 -23.51 33.02 -5.08
CA VAL A 416 -23.03 31.65 -5.36
C VAL A 416 -24.14 30.74 -5.92
N GLU A 417 -25.38 30.85 -5.45
CA GLU A 417 -26.58 30.10 -5.90
C GLU A 417 -27.23 30.72 -7.15
N GLY A 418 -27.11 32.04 -7.35
CA GLY A 418 -27.33 32.70 -8.65
C GLY A 418 -26.25 32.32 -9.68
N GLY A 419 -25.17 31.68 -9.22
CA GLY A 419 -24.24 30.87 -9.99
C GLY A 419 -24.60 29.38 -9.99
N GLY A 420 -25.88 29.02 -9.91
CA GLY A 420 -26.35 27.62 -9.95
C GLY A 420 -25.82 26.83 -11.16
N GLU A 421 -25.50 27.52 -12.26
CA GLU A 421 -24.86 26.91 -13.43
C GLU A 421 -23.35 26.63 -13.24
N ALA A 422 -22.64 27.44 -12.43
CA ALA A 422 -21.22 27.28 -12.14
C ALA A 422 -20.92 26.17 -11.11
N ILE A 423 -21.90 25.84 -10.24
CA ILE A 423 -21.82 24.68 -9.34
C ILE A 423 -21.83 23.38 -10.15
N SER A 424 -22.63 23.29 -11.22
CA SER A 424 -22.63 22.13 -12.14
C SER A 424 -21.30 21.93 -12.87
N LEU A 425 -20.57 23.02 -13.15
CA LEU A 425 -19.23 22.94 -13.75
C LEU A 425 -18.16 22.41 -12.78
N LYS A 426 -18.25 22.75 -11.49
CA LYS A 426 -17.33 22.23 -10.46
C LYS A 426 -17.45 20.72 -10.27
N ASN A 427 -18.63 20.16 -10.54
CA ASN A 427 -18.88 18.72 -10.41
C ASN A 427 -18.24 17.90 -11.55
N ILE A 428 -17.81 18.54 -12.64
CA ILE A 428 -17.07 17.86 -13.70
C ILE A 428 -15.71 17.45 -13.16
N LYS A 429 -15.47 16.14 -13.09
CA LYS A 429 -14.19 15.56 -12.68
C LYS A 429 -13.06 16.15 -13.53
N GLY A 430 -12.10 16.83 -12.89
CA GLY A 430 -10.98 17.52 -13.56
C GLY A 430 -11.08 19.05 -13.61
N VAL A 431 -12.21 19.63 -13.19
CA VAL A 431 -12.36 21.08 -12.99
C VAL A 431 -11.89 21.47 -11.58
N GLY A 432 -10.67 22.00 -11.49
CA GLY A 432 -10.20 22.72 -10.30
C GLY A 432 -10.52 24.22 -10.38
N SER A 433 -10.22 24.97 -9.31
CA SER A 433 -10.46 26.43 -9.22
C SER A 433 -9.98 27.21 -10.45
N LYS A 434 -8.74 26.97 -10.89
CA LYS A 434 -8.16 27.62 -12.07
C LYS A 434 -8.83 27.25 -13.40
N THR A 435 -9.31 26.02 -13.53
CA THR A 435 -10.01 25.57 -14.74
C THR A 435 -11.43 26.15 -14.79
N LEU A 436 -12.08 26.29 -13.63
CA LEU A 436 -13.36 26.96 -13.52
C LEU A 436 -13.25 28.45 -13.87
N GLU A 437 -12.22 29.15 -13.38
CA GLU A 437 -11.97 30.55 -13.73
C GLU A 437 -11.80 30.74 -15.25
N LEU A 438 -11.06 29.86 -15.92
CA LEU A 438 -10.87 29.91 -17.38
C LEU A 438 -12.17 29.66 -18.16
N LEU A 439 -13.03 28.75 -17.69
CA LEU A 439 -14.32 28.47 -18.31
C LEU A 439 -15.27 29.67 -18.16
N VAL A 440 -15.38 30.21 -16.94
CA VAL A 440 -16.22 31.37 -16.65
C VAL A 440 -15.74 32.62 -17.40
N ALA A 441 -14.43 32.86 -17.44
CA ALA A 441 -13.84 33.97 -18.19
C ALA A 441 -14.08 33.87 -19.71
N ALA A 442 -14.20 32.65 -20.24
CA ALA A 442 -14.52 32.39 -21.65
C ALA A 442 -16.03 32.44 -21.97
N GLY A 443 -16.88 32.76 -20.97
CA GLY A 443 -18.33 32.80 -21.11
C GLY A 443 -18.98 31.42 -21.18
N VAL A 444 -18.27 30.36 -20.80
CA VAL A 444 -18.81 29.00 -20.68
C VAL A 444 -19.20 28.78 -19.22
N THR A 445 -20.47 29.08 -18.92
CA THR A 445 -21.00 29.08 -17.55
C THR A 445 -21.84 27.84 -17.24
N THR A 446 -22.22 27.05 -18.25
CA THR A 446 -23.09 25.88 -18.08
C THR A 446 -22.45 24.56 -18.52
N LEU A 447 -22.87 23.46 -17.87
CA LEU A 447 -22.50 22.09 -18.24
C LEU A 447 -22.89 21.76 -19.70
N GLN A 448 -24.04 22.27 -20.15
CA GLN A 448 -24.57 22.04 -21.49
C GLN A 448 -23.72 22.74 -22.56
N GLN A 449 -23.23 23.95 -22.28
CA GLN A 449 -22.29 24.66 -23.16
C GLN A 449 -20.94 23.92 -23.27
N VAL A 450 -20.43 23.34 -22.17
CA VAL A 450 -19.19 22.55 -22.21
C VAL A 450 -19.36 21.36 -23.15
N VAL A 451 -20.47 20.63 -23.05
CA VAL A 451 -20.71 19.39 -23.81
C VAL A 451 -21.00 19.61 -25.30
N GLN A 452 -21.52 20.80 -25.65
CA GLN A 452 -21.83 21.17 -27.04
C GLN A 452 -20.60 21.61 -27.85
N LEU A 453 -19.50 21.99 -27.19
CA LEU A 453 -18.27 22.41 -27.86
C LEU A 453 -17.42 21.20 -28.26
N THR A 454 -16.66 21.34 -29.36
CA THR A 454 -15.59 20.38 -29.66
C THR A 454 -14.36 20.65 -28.79
N PRO A 455 -13.47 19.65 -28.56
CA PRO A 455 -12.23 19.86 -27.79
C PRO A 455 -11.38 21.01 -28.31
N GLU A 456 -11.34 21.21 -29.63
CA GLU A 456 -10.60 22.30 -30.29
C GLU A 456 -11.23 23.67 -30.01
N GLN A 457 -12.56 23.78 -30.11
CA GLN A 457 -13.29 25.02 -29.83
C GLN A 457 -13.20 25.42 -28.35
N LEU A 458 -13.29 24.44 -27.44
CA LEU A 458 -13.16 24.68 -26.02
C LEU A 458 -11.72 25.10 -25.69
N SER A 459 -10.72 24.45 -26.30
CA SER A 459 -9.31 24.80 -26.15
C SER A 459 -9.01 26.21 -26.64
N GLU A 460 -9.55 26.61 -27.79
CA GLU A 460 -9.35 27.95 -28.37
C GLU A 460 -9.99 29.05 -27.53
N LYS A 461 -11.20 28.81 -27.00
CA LYS A 461 -11.92 29.79 -26.16
C LYS A 461 -11.32 29.96 -24.77
N THR A 462 -10.80 28.90 -24.17
CA THR A 462 -10.44 28.88 -22.73
C THR A 462 -8.93 28.81 -22.48
N GLY A 463 -8.12 28.50 -23.50
CA GLY A 463 -6.69 28.21 -23.35
C GLY A 463 -6.37 26.89 -22.63
N ILE A 464 -7.37 26.04 -22.39
CA ILE A 464 -7.20 24.71 -21.81
C ILE A 464 -6.62 23.75 -22.87
N PRO A 465 -5.59 22.93 -22.57
CA PRO A 465 -5.03 21.99 -23.56
C PRO A 465 -6.08 21.03 -24.14
N PRO A 466 -6.03 20.68 -25.44
CA PRO A 466 -7.06 19.87 -26.12
C PRO A 466 -7.34 18.52 -25.42
N ALA A 467 -6.31 17.86 -24.92
CA ALA A 467 -6.46 16.59 -24.19
C ALA A 467 -7.28 16.76 -22.89
N LYS A 468 -7.10 17.88 -22.18
CA LYS A 468 -7.87 18.20 -20.97
C LYS A 468 -9.29 18.67 -21.33
N ALA A 469 -9.44 19.45 -22.41
CA ALA A 469 -10.74 19.86 -22.93
C ALA A 469 -11.62 18.64 -23.28
N ASN A 470 -11.06 17.63 -23.95
CA ASN A 470 -11.77 16.39 -24.26
C ASN A 470 -12.25 15.66 -22.99
N GLN A 471 -11.39 15.53 -21.98
CA GLN A 471 -11.76 14.90 -20.71
C GLN A 471 -12.90 15.65 -19.98
N LEU A 472 -12.90 16.98 -20.04
CA LEU A 472 -13.96 17.78 -19.43
C LEU A 472 -15.31 17.58 -20.14
N ILE A 473 -15.29 17.48 -21.47
CA ILE A 473 -16.49 17.21 -22.29
C ILE A 473 -17.04 15.81 -21.99
N GLU A 474 -16.19 14.78 -21.95
CA GLU A 474 -16.60 13.40 -21.65
C GLU A 474 -17.19 13.27 -20.24
N ASN A 475 -16.51 13.85 -19.24
CA ASN A 475 -17.01 13.85 -17.86
C ASN A 475 -18.30 14.66 -17.72
N GLY A 476 -18.46 15.75 -18.48
CA GLY A 476 -19.70 16.52 -18.50
C GLY A 476 -20.87 15.75 -19.12
N ARG A 477 -20.63 14.96 -20.18
CA ARG A 477 -21.64 14.06 -20.76
C ARG A 477 -22.09 12.98 -19.78
N ALA A 478 -21.15 12.42 -19.02
CA ALA A 478 -21.47 11.40 -18.02
C ALA A 478 -22.40 11.92 -16.92
N ILE A 479 -22.25 13.19 -16.51
CA ILE A 479 -23.12 13.83 -15.52
C ILE A 479 -24.53 14.05 -16.10
N LEU A 480 -24.64 14.61 -17.32
CA LEU A 480 -25.94 14.79 -17.99
C LEU A 480 -26.68 13.46 -18.23
N ALA A 481 -25.96 12.37 -18.48
CA ALA A 481 -26.55 11.04 -18.64
C ALA A 481 -26.98 10.39 -17.30
N GLY A 482 -26.42 10.83 -16.17
CA GLY A 482 -26.82 10.41 -14.83
C GLY A 482 -28.14 11.06 -14.39
N ASP A 483 -28.28 12.37 -14.62
CA ASP A 483 -29.46 13.15 -14.23
C ASP A 483 -30.74 12.70 -14.99
N LEU A 484 -30.61 12.20 -16.22
CA LEU A 484 -31.74 11.65 -17.00
C LEU A 484 -32.31 10.36 -16.40
N ARG A 485 -31.50 9.54 -15.70
CA ARG A 485 -31.98 8.29 -15.08
C ARG A 485 -32.71 8.52 -13.76
N GLU A 486 -32.39 9.60 -13.05
CA GLU A 486 -33.13 10.00 -11.85
C GLU A 486 -34.46 10.68 -12.19
N ALA A 487 -34.53 11.40 -13.33
CA ALA A 487 -35.76 12.05 -13.79
C ALA A 487 -36.79 11.08 -14.41
N GLU A 488 -36.36 9.95 -14.98
CA GLU A 488 -37.26 8.90 -15.52
C GLU A 488 -37.78 7.92 -14.45
N GLY A 489 -37.28 8.02 -13.22
CA GLY A 489 -37.65 7.14 -12.08
C GLY A 489 -38.52 7.80 -11.01
N ALA A 490 -39.07 8.99 -11.26
CA ALA A 490 -39.92 9.76 -10.33
C ALA A 490 -41.40 9.77 -10.75
#